data_AF-A0AAE4SDB9-F1
#
_entry.id   AF-A0AAE4SDB9-F1
#
_cell.length_a   1.000
_cell.length_b   1.000
_cell.length_c   1.000
_cell.angle_alpha   90.00
_cell.angle_beta   90.00
_cell.angle_gamma   90.00
#
_symmetry.space_group_name_H-M   'P 1'
#
loop_
_entity.id
_entity.type
_entity.pdbx_description
1 polymer ?
#
loop_
_entity_poly.entity_id
_entity_poly.type
_entity_poly.pdbx_seq_one_letter_code
_entity_poly.pdbx_strand_id
1 'polypeptide(L)'
;MTEFTLTHKVEHEIYRVNMIINELAEDRNKDILPFLMFVDSRYNVDWHTVNSEYFKAEKPASHPFGKRLLAMMEEYKLITKESSGFCLTPFSKEMVETGNVMLPHQGIYEIIVSEDPIFENSLIGCVPDEANVQSGFQEMAQRSKDKELFKGKMNETVIVPNTDQWVKKKIYLPLQDGKVVEVQEVFENGCKETEGEPITVKIMVGENGNKSILLQKKKGKGKKESDKIESSFHANFPIEYSMVVEELAKLNGLTYSSKDQSVCFTAELLDRVSGSLTMKLKGGDIFFDEYGTYRISEVNKIQVVPKNHNVAVAWIIREIQNEVKNGYVTRELFKKITEQKIDVICKCSKNMDPKTLRDSIWDYEGYIEFHKREDVSKRDDVFWHVIAVSDLSLE
;
A
#
# COMPACT_ATOMS: atom_id res chain seq x y z
N MET A 1 3.49 17.89 -5.95
CA MET A 1 3.73 16.67 -5.15
C MET A 1 3.89 15.54 -6.13
N THR A 2 5.00 14.84 -6.06
CA THR A 2 5.33 13.78 -7.01
C THR A 2 5.09 12.43 -6.33
N GLU A 3 4.39 11.54 -7.02
CA GLU A 3 4.06 10.20 -6.54
C GLU A 3 4.54 9.18 -7.58
N PHE A 4 5.02 8.04 -7.08
CA PHE A 4 5.40 6.90 -7.90
C PHE A 4 4.35 5.82 -7.81
N THR A 5 3.98 5.23 -8.95
CA THR A 5 3.22 3.96 -8.96
C THR A 5 4.17 2.83 -9.34
N LEU A 6 4.48 1.98 -8.36
CA LEU A 6 5.21 0.74 -8.55
C LEU A 6 4.21 -0.39 -8.80
N THR A 7 4.40 -1.15 -9.87
CA THR A 7 3.54 -2.27 -10.23
C THR A 7 4.31 -3.57 -10.12
N HIS A 8 3.80 -4.52 -9.35
CA HIS A 8 4.38 -5.84 -9.15
C HIS A 8 3.35 -6.94 -9.43
N LYS A 9 3.81 -8.08 -9.94
CA LYS A 9 2.97 -9.24 -10.22
C LYS A 9 3.29 -10.32 -9.22
N VAL A 10 2.28 -10.71 -8.46
CA VAL A 10 2.39 -11.73 -7.43
C VAL A 10 1.79 -13.02 -7.92
N GLU A 11 2.62 -14.05 -7.92
CA GLU A 11 2.19 -15.43 -8.13
C GLU A 11 1.52 -15.96 -6.87
N HIS A 12 0.55 -16.85 -7.07
CA HIS A 12 -0.17 -17.47 -5.97
C HIS A 12 -0.72 -18.84 -6.34
N GLU A 13 -0.97 -19.62 -5.32
CA GLU A 13 -1.51 -20.96 -5.40
C GLU A 13 -2.88 -21.01 -4.74
N ILE A 14 -3.78 -21.81 -5.32
CA ILE A 14 -5.11 -22.02 -4.79
C ILE A 14 -5.20 -23.45 -4.28
N TYR A 15 -5.54 -23.59 -3.00
CA TYR A 15 -5.75 -24.87 -2.35
C TYR A 15 -7.17 -24.98 -1.87
N ARG A 16 -7.72 -26.19 -1.97
CA ARG A 16 -8.99 -26.56 -1.36
C ARG A 16 -8.74 -27.43 -0.15
N VAL A 17 -9.11 -26.92 1.02
CA VAL A 17 -8.73 -27.47 2.33
C VAL A 17 -9.94 -27.52 3.25
N ASN A 18 -9.99 -28.53 4.11
CA ASN A 18 -10.92 -28.50 5.23
C ASN A 18 -10.27 -27.70 6.37
N MET A 19 -11.01 -26.74 6.94
CA MET A 19 -10.51 -25.88 8.01
C MET A 19 -11.57 -25.64 9.07
N ILE A 20 -11.11 -25.29 10.27
CA ILE A 20 -11.90 -24.60 11.28
C ILE A 20 -11.36 -23.18 11.35
N ILE A 21 -12.20 -22.19 11.04
CA ILE A 21 -11.85 -20.77 11.12
C ILE A 21 -12.86 -20.03 11.98
N ASN A 22 -12.40 -19.05 12.76
CA ASN A 22 -13.29 -18.09 13.37
C ASN A 22 -13.39 -16.88 12.44
N GLU A 23 -14.62 -16.51 12.07
CA GLU A 23 -14.88 -15.32 11.29
C GLU A 23 -15.60 -14.28 12.13
N LEU A 24 -15.29 -13.00 11.91
CA LEU A 24 -16.03 -11.90 12.53
C LEU A 24 -17.50 -11.93 12.07
N ALA A 25 -18.42 -12.00 13.03
CA ALA A 25 -19.86 -12.05 12.78
C ALA A 25 -20.52 -10.73 13.21
N GLU A 26 -20.27 -9.66 12.45
CA GLU A 26 -20.73 -8.31 12.78
C GLU A 26 -22.26 -8.21 12.94
N ASP A 27 -23.01 -8.95 12.14
CA ASP A 27 -24.46 -9.03 12.15
C ASP A 27 -24.99 -9.74 13.42
N ARG A 28 -24.25 -10.75 13.91
CA ARG A 28 -24.58 -11.51 15.12
C ARG A 28 -24.04 -10.87 16.39
N ASN A 29 -23.17 -9.87 16.27
CA ASN A 29 -22.53 -9.21 17.39
C ASN A 29 -23.57 -8.63 18.37
N LYS A 30 -24.68 -8.09 17.83
CA LYS A 30 -25.80 -7.53 18.63
C LYS A 30 -26.60 -8.57 19.42
N ASP A 31 -26.58 -9.83 19.00
CA ASP A 31 -27.36 -10.90 19.61
C ASP A 31 -26.52 -11.74 20.58
N ILE A 32 -25.26 -11.98 20.22
CA ILE A 32 -24.37 -12.89 20.94
C ILE A 32 -23.60 -12.16 22.04
N LEU A 33 -23.05 -10.98 21.76
CA LEU A 33 -22.24 -10.25 22.73
C LEU A 33 -22.99 -9.93 24.04
N PRO A 34 -24.25 -9.46 24.02
CA PRO A 34 -24.99 -9.20 25.25
C PRO A 34 -25.21 -10.46 26.09
N PHE A 35 -25.38 -11.62 25.44
CA PHE A 35 -25.50 -12.89 26.13
C PHE A 35 -24.17 -13.30 26.79
N LEU A 36 -23.05 -13.15 26.09
CA LEU A 36 -21.73 -13.45 26.66
C LEU A 36 -21.42 -12.53 27.85
N MET A 37 -21.71 -11.23 27.73
CA MET A 37 -21.58 -10.28 28.85
C MET A 37 -22.48 -10.66 30.04
N PHE A 38 -23.70 -11.15 29.77
CA PHE A 38 -24.58 -11.66 30.81
C PHE A 38 -23.96 -12.86 31.53
N VAL A 39 -23.42 -13.83 30.79
CA VAL A 39 -22.75 -14.99 31.37
C VAL A 39 -21.52 -14.60 32.17
N ASP A 40 -20.72 -13.63 31.69
CA ASP A 40 -19.54 -13.13 32.42
C ASP A 40 -19.91 -12.43 33.74
N SER A 41 -21.01 -11.67 33.73
CA SER A 41 -21.49 -10.93 34.91
C SER A 41 -22.03 -11.83 36.03
N ARG A 42 -22.20 -13.14 35.78
CA ARG A 42 -22.82 -14.10 36.70
C ARG A 42 -21.91 -15.27 36.99
N TYR A 43 -21.96 -15.72 38.24
CA TYR A 43 -21.30 -16.94 38.64
C TYR A 43 -22.21 -18.13 38.33
N ASN A 44 -21.89 -18.88 37.28
CA ASN A 44 -22.62 -20.06 36.77
C ASN A 44 -24.05 -19.77 36.28
N VAL A 45 -24.22 -19.80 34.96
CA VAL A 45 -25.52 -19.57 34.32
C VAL A 45 -26.20 -20.89 34.00
N ASP A 46 -27.46 -21.07 34.40
CA ASP A 46 -28.30 -22.18 33.95
C ASP A 46 -29.50 -21.68 33.11
N TRP A 47 -30.27 -22.61 32.56
CA TRP A 47 -31.41 -22.28 31.70
C TRP A 47 -32.54 -21.54 32.43
N HIS A 48 -32.66 -21.70 33.75
CA HIS A 48 -33.60 -20.92 34.56
C HIS A 48 -33.14 -19.47 34.63
N THR A 49 -31.87 -19.23 34.97
CA THR A 49 -31.25 -17.91 35.03
C THR A 49 -31.37 -17.18 33.68
N VAL A 50 -31.14 -17.88 32.57
CA VAL A 50 -31.33 -17.30 31.22
C VAL A 50 -32.78 -16.87 30.99
N ASN A 51 -33.76 -17.73 31.30
CA ASN A 51 -35.17 -17.41 31.06
C ASN A 51 -35.68 -16.27 31.97
N SER A 52 -35.31 -16.27 33.25
CA SER A 52 -35.81 -15.27 34.21
C SER A 52 -35.08 -13.93 34.09
N GLU A 53 -33.77 -13.94 33.86
CA GLU A 53 -32.95 -12.75 34.01
C GLU A 53 -32.47 -12.16 32.69
N TYR A 54 -32.00 -13.00 31.75
CA TYR A 54 -31.59 -12.52 30.42
C TYR A 54 -32.79 -12.12 29.58
N PHE A 55 -33.82 -12.98 29.52
CA PHE A 55 -35.10 -12.67 28.85
C PHE A 55 -36.09 -11.90 29.73
N LYS A 56 -35.67 -11.43 30.91
CA LYS A 56 -36.45 -10.55 31.83
C LYS A 56 -37.89 -11.00 32.07
N ALA A 57 -38.11 -12.30 32.26
CA ALA A 57 -39.42 -12.90 32.51
C ALA A 57 -40.47 -12.77 31.37
N GLU A 58 -40.08 -12.36 30.15
CA GLU A 58 -40.95 -12.47 28.96
C GLU A 58 -41.27 -13.93 28.62
N LYS A 59 -40.43 -14.85 29.12
CA LYS A 59 -40.60 -16.30 28.96
C LYS A 59 -40.72 -16.95 30.35
N PRO A 60 -41.70 -17.85 30.57
CA PRO A 60 -41.79 -18.59 31.82
C PRO A 60 -40.53 -19.43 32.04
N ALA A 61 -40.18 -19.71 33.31
CA ALA A 61 -38.96 -20.42 33.65
C ALA A 61 -38.82 -21.77 32.90
N SER A 62 -39.93 -22.47 32.64
CA SER A 62 -40.02 -23.75 31.90
C SER A 62 -39.84 -23.65 30.39
N HIS A 63 -39.71 -22.45 29.83
CA HIS A 63 -39.67 -22.24 28.38
C HIS A 63 -38.40 -22.84 27.76
N PRO A 64 -38.47 -23.52 26.60
CA PRO A 64 -37.31 -24.19 25.99
C PRO A 64 -36.24 -23.23 25.44
N PHE A 65 -36.46 -21.92 25.49
CA PHE A 65 -35.57 -20.93 24.85
C PHE A 65 -34.21 -20.85 25.54
N GLY A 66 -34.16 -20.71 26.87
CA GLY A 66 -32.89 -20.69 27.60
C GLY A 66 -32.05 -21.95 27.37
N LYS A 67 -32.69 -23.13 27.33
CA LYS A 67 -32.01 -24.39 27.00
C LYS A 67 -31.44 -24.40 25.58
N ARG A 68 -32.21 -23.92 24.59
CA ARG A 68 -31.75 -23.84 23.19
C ARG A 68 -30.62 -22.83 23.02
N LEU A 69 -30.68 -21.69 23.70
CA LEU A 69 -29.63 -20.68 23.64
C LEU A 69 -28.34 -21.20 24.25
N LEU A 70 -28.39 -21.81 25.43
CA LEU A 70 -27.22 -22.43 26.05
C LEU A 70 -26.64 -23.55 25.17
N ALA A 71 -27.49 -24.41 24.62
CA ALA A 71 -27.04 -25.46 23.70
C ALA A 71 -26.34 -24.88 22.46
N MET A 72 -26.87 -23.83 21.85
CA MET A 72 -26.26 -23.15 20.70
C MET A 72 -24.90 -22.54 21.06
N MET A 73 -24.80 -21.88 22.22
CA MET A 73 -23.56 -21.23 22.66
C MET A 73 -22.49 -22.25 23.07
N GLU A 74 -22.90 -23.39 23.62
CA GLU A 74 -22.02 -24.53 23.91
C GLU A 74 -21.54 -25.20 22.62
N GLU A 75 -22.41 -25.36 21.62
CA GLU A 75 -22.07 -25.89 20.29
C GLU A 75 -21.01 -25.01 19.59
N TYR A 76 -21.14 -23.69 19.71
CA TYR A 76 -20.12 -22.76 19.26
C TYR A 76 -18.86 -22.68 20.12
N LYS A 77 -18.77 -23.49 21.20
CA LYS A 77 -17.66 -23.47 22.15
C LYS A 77 -17.44 -22.08 22.79
N LEU A 78 -18.48 -21.25 22.84
CA LEU A 78 -18.44 -19.94 23.50
C LEU A 78 -18.69 -20.09 25.00
N ILE A 79 -19.43 -21.10 25.42
CA ILE A 79 -19.58 -21.47 26.81
C ILE A 79 -19.20 -22.92 27.02
N THR A 80 -18.83 -23.26 28.25
CA THR A 80 -18.58 -24.64 28.65
C THR A 80 -19.37 -24.96 29.92
N LYS A 81 -19.76 -26.23 30.05
CA LYS A 81 -20.54 -26.70 31.18
C LYS A 81 -19.62 -27.13 32.32
N GLU A 82 -19.80 -26.50 33.47
CA GLU A 82 -19.20 -26.87 34.75
C GLU A 82 -20.25 -27.56 35.65
N SER A 83 -19.80 -28.06 36.82
CA SER A 83 -20.69 -28.73 37.78
C SER A 83 -21.83 -27.84 38.30
N SER A 84 -21.62 -26.52 38.30
CA SER A 84 -22.52 -25.52 38.86
C SER A 84 -23.35 -24.76 37.81
N GLY A 85 -23.09 -24.94 36.52
CA GLY A 85 -23.76 -24.21 35.44
C GLY A 85 -22.85 -24.03 34.23
N PHE A 86 -23.13 -23.02 33.41
CA PHE A 86 -22.29 -22.65 32.28
C PHE A 86 -21.42 -21.43 32.59
N CYS A 87 -20.20 -21.43 32.06
CA CYS A 87 -19.25 -20.33 32.13
C CYS A 87 -18.67 -20.02 30.73
N LEU A 88 -18.05 -18.85 30.58
CA LEU A 88 -17.36 -18.48 29.35
C LEU A 88 -16.08 -19.31 29.16
N THR A 89 -15.81 -19.72 27.91
CA THR A 89 -14.49 -20.23 27.53
C THR A 89 -13.46 -19.10 27.47
N PRO A 90 -12.14 -19.39 27.50
CA PRO A 90 -11.12 -18.35 27.34
C PRO A 90 -11.30 -17.51 26.06
N PHE A 91 -11.73 -18.16 24.97
CA PHE A 91 -11.98 -17.53 23.68
C PHE A 91 -13.15 -16.52 23.73
N SER A 92 -14.27 -16.85 24.37
CA SER A 92 -15.40 -15.93 24.49
C SER A 92 -15.22 -14.84 25.54
N LYS A 93 -14.34 -15.06 26.54
CA LYS A 93 -13.90 -13.97 27.43
C LYS A 93 -13.19 -12.87 26.66
N GLU A 94 -12.28 -13.23 25.75
CA GLU A 94 -11.63 -12.26 24.86
C GLU A 94 -12.65 -11.50 23.99
N MET A 95 -13.71 -12.15 23.52
CA MET A 95 -14.77 -11.47 22.77
C MET A 95 -15.52 -10.43 23.60
N VAL A 96 -15.80 -10.74 24.87
CA VAL A 96 -16.43 -9.79 25.80
C VAL A 96 -15.51 -8.60 26.05
N GLU A 97 -14.21 -8.85 26.24
CA GLU A 97 -13.21 -7.79 26.46
C GLU A 97 -13.01 -6.91 25.22
N THR A 98 -12.99 -7.50 24.02
CA THR A 98 -12.74 -6.80 22.76
C THR A 98 -14.00 -6.23 22.09
N GLY A 99 -15.19 -6.70 22.47
CA GLY A 99 -16.47 -6.34 21.86
C GLY A 99 -16.71 -6.94 20.47
N ASN A 100 -15.89 -7.90 20.05
CA ASN A 100 -15.95 -8.51 18.72
C ASN A 100 -16.31 -9.98 18.82
N VAL A 101 -17.50 -10.36 18.34
CA VAL A 101 -17.90 -11.76 18.26
C VAL A 101 -17.30 -12.40 17.02
N MET A 102 -16.49 -13.44 17.23
CA MET A 102 -16.01 -14.32 16.17
C MET A 102 -16.66 -15.69 16.30
N LEU A 103 -17.23 -16.22 15.21
CA LEU A 103 -17.92 -17.50 15.24
C LEU A 103 -17.11 -18.58 14.54
N PRO A 104 -16.95 -19.76 15.17
CA PRO A 104 -16.27 -20.88 14.53
C PRO A 104 -17.12 -21.42 13.39
N HIS A 105 -16.49 -21.55 12.23
CA HIS A 105 -17.03 -22.19 11.05
C HIS A 105 -16.09 -23.33 10.67
N GLN A 106 -16.65 -24.53 10.53
CA GLN A 106 -15.95 -25.67 9.97
C GLN A 106 -16.49 -25.95 8.57
N GLY A 107 -15.59 -26.11 7.61
CA GLY A 107 -16.00 -26.36 6.24
C GLY A 107 -14.82 -26.50 5.28
N ILE A 108 -15.17 -26.69 4.01
CA ILE A 108 -14.20 -26.68 2.92
C ILE A 108 -14.04 -25.24 2.45
N TYR A 109 -12.80 -24.80 2.37
CA TYR A 109 -12.39 -23.48 1.94
C TYR A 109 -11.47 -23.57 0.73
N GLU A 110 -11.67 -22.66 -0.21
CA GLU A 110 -10.65 -22.29 -1.19
C GLU A 110 -9.78 -21.22 -0.54
N ILE A 111 -8.54 -21.58 -0.23
CA ILE A 111 -7.52 -20.66 0.27
C ILE A 111 -6.59 -20.24 -0.85
N ILE A 112 -6.15 -18.98 -0.77
CA ILE A 112 -5.23 -18.37 -1.71
C ILE A 112 -3.96 -18.07 -0.94
N VAL A 113 -2.86 -18.69 -1.37
CA VAL A 113 -1.56 -18.63 -0.69
C VAL A 113 -0.53 -18.00 -1.60
N SER A 114 0.28 -17.08 -1.07
CA SER A 114 1.41 -16.48 -1.78
C SER A 114 2.60 -16.37 -0.83
N GLU A 115 3.81 -16.65 -1.31
CA GLU A 115 5.05 -16.44 -0.54
C GLU A 115 5.66 -15.07 -0.82
N ASP A 116 4.93 -14.17 -1.47
CA ASP A 116 5.44 -12.85 -1.79
C ASP A 116 5.71 -12.02 -0.51
N PRO A 117 6.91 -11.45 -0.38
CA PRO A 117 7.36 -10.74 0.82
C PRO A 117 6.61 -9.43 1.06
N ILE A 118 5.78 -8.97 0.11
CA ILE A 118 4.85 -7.86 0.36
C ILE A 118 3.77 -8.23 1.37
N PHE A 119 3.45 -9.52 1.54
CA PHE A 119 2.44 -9.98 2.46
C PHE A 119 3.08 -10.43 3.78
N GLU A 120 2.50 -9.99 4.90
CA GLU A 120 2.95 -10.40 6.23
C GLU A 120 2.69 -11.89 6.49
N ASN A 121 1.59 -12.40 5.94
CA ASN A 121 1.20 -13.80 6.04
C ASN A 121 1.00 -14.38 4.65
N SER A 122 1.38 -15.63 4.48
CA SER A 122 1.24 -16.30 3.18
C SER A 122 -0.22 -16.56 2.79
N LEU A 123 -1.14 -16.66 3.76
CA LEU A 123 -2.58 -16.72 3.50
C LEU A 123 -3.13 -15.34 3.15
N ILE A 124 -3.47 -15.12 1.88
CA ILE A 124 -3.93 -13.81 1.38
C ILE A 124 -5.43 -13.75 1.05
N GLY A 125 -6.11 -14.90 1.03
CA GLY A 125 -7.56 -15.00 0.85
C GLY A 125 -8.09 -16.36 1.28
N CYS A 126 -9.34 -16.39 1.74
CA CYS A 126 -10.03 -17.58 2.21
C CYS A 126 -11.53 -17.46 1.96
N VAL A 127 -12.07 -18.26 1.04
CA VAL A 127 -13.50 -18.21 0.65
C VAL A 127 -14.12 -19.59 0.88
N PRO A 128 -15.31 -19.67 1.49
CA PRO A 128 -16.01 -20.96 1.61
C PRO A 128 -16.38 -21.48 0.21
N ASP A 129 -16.20 -22.78 0.00
CA ASP A 129 -16.58 -23.44 -1.26
C ASP A 129 -18.12 -23.59 -1.35
N GLU A 130 -18.76 -22.61 -1.97
CA GLU A 130 -20.22 -22.46 -2.04
C GLU A 130 -20.95 -23.64 -2.70
N ALA A 131 -20.27 -24.48 -3.48
CA ALA A 131 -20.88 -25.69 -4.04
C ALA A 131 -21.34 -26.70 -2.97
N ASN A 132 -20.88 -26.53 -1.71
CA ASN A 132 -21.29 -27.33 -0.55
C ASN A 132 -21.90 -26.49 0.58
N VAL A 133 -22.26 -25.22 0.36
CA VAL A 133 -22.77 -24.28 1.41
C VAL A 133 -24.28 -24.37 1.61
N GLN A 134 -24.88 -25.55 1.44
CA GLN A 134 -26.19 -25.78 2.07
C GLN A 134 -25.98 -26.11 3.55
N SER A 135 -26.08 -25.05 4.37
CA SER A 135 -26.38 -25.06 5.81
C SER A 135 -25.20 -25.22 6.79
N GLY A 136 -24.42 -24.15 6.96
CA GLY A 136 -23.45 -23.99 8.06
C GLY A 136 -24.04 -24.11 9.48
N PHE A 137 -25.36 -24.26 9.61
CA PHE A 137 -26.04 -24.51 10.88
C PHE A 137 -26.91 -25.79 10.93
N GLN A 138 -27.28 -26.40 9.80
CA GLN A 138 -28.07 -27.66 9.83
C GLN A 138 -27.17 -28.90 9.72
N GLU A 139 -25.92 -28.79 9.26
CA GLU A 139 -25.03 -29.95 9.09
C GLU A 139 -24.26 -30.37 10.36
N MET A 140 -24.02 -29.49 11.33
CA MET A 140 -23.34 -29.86 12.59
C MET A 140 -24.16 -30.89 13.41
N ALA A 141 -25.49 -30.88 13.27
CA ALA A 141 -26.38 -31.84 13.93
C ALA A 141 -26.47 -33.21 13.22
N GLN A 142 -26.02 -33.36 11.97
CA GLN A 142 -26.22 -34.58 11.18
C GLN A 142 -24.95 -35.36 10.84
N ARG A 143 -23.74 -34.81 11.01
CA ARG A 143 -22.50 -35.42 10.50
C ARG A 143 -21.60 -36.16 11.51
N SER A 144 -22.16 -36.75 12.56
CA SER A 144 -21.42 -37.79 13.32
C SER A 144 -21.31 -39.13 12.57
N LYS A 145 -21.99 -39.29 11.42
CA LYS A 145 -22.05 -40.54 10.65
C LYS A 145 -21.35 -40.53 9.27
N ASP A 146 -21.05 -39.38 8.69
CA ASP A 146 -20.54 -39.29 7.30
C ASP A 146 -19.02 -39.01 7.21
N LYS A 147 -18.22 -39.69 8.04
CA LYS A 147 -16.74 -39.69 7.88
C LYS A 147 -16.29 -40.37 6.57
N GLU A 148 -17.17 -41.12 5.90
CA GLU A 148 -16.80 -41.94 4.73
C GLU A 148 -16.98 -41.26 3.36
N LEU A 149 -17.83 -40.24 3.24
CA LEU A 149 -18.06 -39.55 1.96
C LEU A 149 -16.89 -38.63 1.54
N PHE A 150 -16.01 -38.28 2.47
CA PHE A 150 -14.89 -37.34 2.25
C PHE A 150 -13.67 -37.94 1.56
N LYS A 151 -13.52 -39.28 1.53
CA LYS A 151 -12.36 -39.94 0.89
C LYS A 151 -12.41 -39.94 -0.64
N GLY A 152 -13.51 -39.55 -1.27
CA GLY A 152 -13.71 -39.76 -2.72
C GLY A 152 -13.15 -38.66 -3.63
N LYS A 153 -12.88 -37.44 -3.13
CA LYS A 153 -12.47 -36.28 -3.96
C LYS A 153 -11.18 -35.58 -3.56
N MET A 154 -10.71 -35.72 -2.31
CA MET A 154 -9.35 -35.29 -1.92
C MET A 154 -8.37 -36.46 -2.16
N ASN A 155 -8.17 -36.83 -3.43
CA ASN A 155 -7.32 -37.97 -3.79
C ASN A 155 -5.83 -37.59 -3.93
N GLU A 156 -5.50 -36.32 -3.76
CA GLU A 156 -4.11 -35.85 -3.71
C GLU A 156 -3.84 -35.32 -2.31
N THR A 157 -2.99 -36.01 -1.56
CA THR A 157 -2.43 -35.56 -0.29
C THR A 157 -1.36 -34.52 -0.58
N VAL A 158 -1.77 -33.31 -0.97
CA VAL A 158 -0.85 -32.18 -1.08
C VAL A 158 -0.77 -31.51 0.28
N ILE A 159 0.46 -31.39 0.78
CA ILE A 159 0.74 -30.62 2.00
C ILE A 159 0.63 -29.14 1.64
N VAL A 160 -0.24 -28.44 2.35
CA VAL A 160 -0.40 -26.99 2.23
C VAL A 160 0.81 -26.33 2.89
N PRO A 161 1.53 -25.43 2.19
CA PRO A 161 2.73 -24.80 2.75
C PRO A 161 2.37 -23.83 3.88
N ASN A 162 3.28 -23.68 4.85
CA ASN A 162 3.26 -22.63 5.87
C ASN A 162 2.01 -22.60 6.78
N THR A 163 1.26 -23.70 6.93
CA THR A 163 0.07 -23.78 7.78
C THR A 163 0.34 -23.40 9.25
N ASP A 164 1.51 -23.76 9.78
CA ASP A 164 1.94 -23.41 11.15
C ASP A 164 2.03 -21.89 11.37
N GLN A 165 2.20 -21.11 10.31
CA GLN A 165 2.21 -19.65 10.40
C GLN A 165 0.81 -19.07 10.61
N TRP A 166 -0.25 -19.84 10.36
CA TRP A 166 -1.64 -19.37 10.37
C TRP A 166 -2.41 -19.82 11.61
N VAL A 167 -2.15 -21.04 12.06
CA VAL A 167 -2.92 -21.68 13.12
C VAL A 167 -2.81 -20.91 14.44
N LYS A 168 -3.97 -20.67 15.07
CA LYS A 168 -4.19 -19.91 16.31
C LYS A 168 -3.67 -18.47 16.25
N LYS A 169 -3.71 -17.86 15.06
CA LYS A 169 -3.37 -16.46 14.86
C LYS A 169 -4.47 -15.75 14.09
N LYS A 170 -4.62 -14.46 14.38
CA LYS A 170 -5.48 -13.54 13.63
C LYS A 170 -4.74 -13.12 12.36
N ILE A 171 -5.39 -13.32 11.22
CA ILE A 171 -4.85 -13.06 9.89
C ILE A 171 -5.77 -12.07 9.20
N TYR A 172 -5.18 -10.99 8.69
CA TYR A 172 -5.85 -10.04 7.81
C TYR A 172 -5.76 -10.56 6.38
N LEU A 173 -6.89 -10.72 5.70
CA LEU A 173 -6.96 -11.26 4.35
C LEU A 173 -6.98 -10.12 3.32
N PRO A 174 -5.87 -9.82 2.61
CA PRO A 174 -5.79 -8.68 1.71
C PRO A 174 -6.76 -8.75 0.54
N LEU A 175 -7.09 -9.95 0.05
CA LEU A 175 -8.06 -10.14 -1.04
C LEU A 175 -9.52 -9.96 -0.61
N GLN A 176 -9.78 -9.81 0.68
CA GLN A 176 -11.11 -9.61 1.26
C GLN A 176 -11.15 -8.30 2.08
N ASP A 177 -10.49 -7.27 1.55
CA ASP A 177 -10.46 -5.90 2.13
C ASP A 177 -10.01 -5.88 3.60
N GLY A 178 -9.03 -6.73 3.92
CA GLY A 178 -8.49 -6.82 5.28
C GLY A 178 -9.39 -7.53 6.28
N LYS A 179 -10.40 -8.30 5.83
CA LYS A 179 -11.22 -9.16 6.70
C LYS A 179 -10.31 -9.98 7.62
N VAL A 180 -10.62 -9.97 8.92
CA VAL A 180 -9.89 -10.72 9.94
C VAL A 180 -10.50 -12.09 10.10
N VAL A 181 -9.65 -13.12 10.03
CA VAL A 181 -10.00 -14.50 10.39
C VAL A 181 -9.02 -15.03 11.42
N GLU A 182 -9.44 -16.01 12.20
CA GLU A 182 -8.54 -16.78 13.05
C GLU A 182 -8.59 -18.25 12.66
N VAL A 183 -7.50 -18.78 12.12
CA VAL A 183 -7.45 -20.18 11.69
C VAL A 183 -7.23 -21.05 12.93
N GLN A 184 -8.19 -21.87 13.31
CA GLN A 184 -8.06 -22.75 14.49
C GLN A 184 -7.36 -24.06 14.14
N GLU A 185 -7.71 -24.64 13.00
CA GLU A 185 -7.20 -25.93 12.57
C GLU A 185 -7.24 -26.00 11.04
N VAL A 186 -6.15 -26.52 10.45
CA VAL A 186 -6.09 -26.90 9.04
C VAL A 186 -5.90 -28.40 9.02
N PHE A 187 -6.83 -29.14 8.41
CA PHE A 187 -6.68 -30.58 8.31
C PHE A 187 -5.61 -30.88 7.25
N GLU A 188 -4.62 -31.72 7.61
CA GLU A 188 -3.29 -31.86 6.97
C GLU A 188 -3.29 -32.26 5.47
N ASN A 189 -4.45 -32.43 4.84
CA ASN A 189 -4.58 -32.79 3.43
C ASN A 189 -5.49 -31.81 2.70
N GLY A 190 -4.92 -31.12 1.71
CA GLY A 190 -5.63 -30.27 0.76
C GLY A 190 -5.45 -30.75 -0.67
N CYS A 191 -6.33 -30.30 -1.55
CA CYS A 191 -6.18 -30.46 -3.00
C CYS A 191 -5.61 -29.15 -3.56
N LYS A 192 -4.47 -29.20 -4.26
CA LYS A 192 -4.00 -28.04 -5.03
C LYS A 192 -4.84 -27.95 -6.29
N GLU A 193 -5.58 -26.86 -6.46
CA GLU A 193 -6.49 -26.74 -7.60
C GLU A 193 -5.75 -26.26 -8.84
N THR A 194 -5.09 -25.09 -8.76
CA THR A 194 -4.30 -24.51 -9.86
C THR A 194 -3.31 -23.46 -9.34
N GLU A 195 -2.33 -23.11 -10.17
CA GLU A 195 -1.70 -21.77 -10.12
C GLU A 195 -2.75 -20.74 -10.56
N GLY A 196 -2.97 -19.70 -9.75
CA GLY A 196 -3.93 -18.64 -10.10
C GLY A 196 -3.38 -17.67 -11.14
N GLU A 197 -4.25 -16.88 -11.77
CA GLU A 197 -3.75 -15.76 -12.60
C GLU A 197 -3.01 -14.74 -11.71
N PRO A 198 -1.83 -14.23 -12.12
CA PRO A 198 -1.04 -13.34 -11.27
C PRO A 198 -1.84 -12.13 -10.77
N ILE A 199 -1.73 -11.85 -9.47
CA ILE A 199 -2.35 -10.68 -8.85
C ILE A 199 -1.45 -9.47 -9.13
N THR A 200 -2.05 -8.35 -9.54
CA THR A 200 -1.28 -7.11 -9.72
C THR A 200 -1.33 -6.29 -8.44
N VAL A 201 -0.18 -6.06 -7.83
CA VAL A 201 -0.02 -5.12 -6.73
C VAL A 201 0.40 -3.77 -7.31
N LYS A 202 -0.31 -2.71 -6.95
CA LYS A 202 0.10 -1.34 -7.20
C LYS A 202 0.41 -0.66 -5.89
N ILE A 203 1.61 -0.10 -5.79
CA ILE A 203 2.07 0.65 -4.63
C ILE A 203 2.29 2.09 -5.05
N MET A 204 1.56 3.00 -4.39
CA MET A 204 1.77 4.42 -4.56
C MET A 204 2.69 4.92 -3.45
N VAL A 205 3.83 5.52 -3.82
CA VAL A 205 4.84 6.06 -2.90
C VAL A 205 4.95 7.57 -3.12
N GLY A 206 4.53 8.34 -2.12
CA GLY A 206 4.55 9.80 -2.14
C GLY A 206 5.79 10.39 -1.49
N GLU A 207 6.16 11.59 -1.93
CA GLU A 207 7.29 12.39 -1.39
C GLU A 207 7.15 12.72 0.10
N ASN A 208 5.91 12.80 0.62
CA ASN A 208 5.60 13.06 2.03
C ASN A 208 5.64 11.80 2.92
N GLY A 209 6.06 10.65 2.37
CA GLY A 209 6.07 9.37 3.08
C GLY A 209 4.72 8.64 3.07
N ASN A 210 3.68 9.19 2.43
CA ASN A 210 2.42 8.47 2.27
C ASN A 210 2.63 7.27 1.35
N LYS A 211 2.14 6.12 1.79
CA LYS A 211 2.13 4.88 1.02
C LYS A 211 0.73 4.30 1.00
N SER A 212 0.30 3.84 -0.16
CA SER A 212 -0.95 3.09 -0.29
C SER A 212 -0.77 1.92 -1.24
N ILE A 213 -1.31 0.77 -0.86
CA ILE A 213 -1.15 -0.47 -1.60
C ILE A 213 -2.54 -0.93 -2.05
N LEU A 214 -2.65 -1.21 -3.34
CA LEU A 214 -3.86 -1.68 -4.00
C LEU A 214 -3.58 -3.02 -4.66
N LEU A 215 -4.40 -4.01 -4.33
CA LEU A 215 -4.44 -5.28 -5.04
C LEU A 215 -5.46 -5.19 -6.15
N GLN A 216 -5.09 -5.66 -7.34
CA GLN A 216 -6.00 -5.81 -8.47
C GLN A 216 -6.00 -7.27 -8.92
N LYS A 217 -7.14 -7.94 -8.74
CA LYS A 217 -7.39 -9.29 -9.25
C LYS A 217 -8.41 -9.22 -10.37
N LYS A 218 -8.18 -9.92 -11.49
CA LYS A 218 -9.18 -10.06 -12.54
C LYS A 218 -10.29 -11.02 -12.11
N LYS A 219 -11.53 -10.65 -12.39
CA LYS A 219 -12.73 -11.45 -12.18
C LYS A 219 -12.90 -12.38 -13.37
N GLY A 220 -12.31 -13.57 -13.27
CA GLY A 220 -12.42 -14.62 -14.30
C GLY A 220 -11.89 -14.22 -15.67
N LYS A 221 -12.25 -15.00 -16.71
CA LYS A 221 -11.80 -14.84 -18.11
C LYS A 221 -12.39 -13.60 -18.83
N GLY A 222 -12.66 -12.51 -18.11
CA GLY A 222 -13.06 -11.21 -18.67
C GLY A 222 -11.82 -10.40 -19.07
N LYS A 223 -11.81 -9.87 -20.30
CA LYS A 223 -10.75 -8.97 -20.79
C LYS A 223 -10.99 -7.50 -20.44
N LYS A 224 -12.13 -7.14 -19.84
CA LYS A 224 -12.50 -5.74 -19.60
C LYS A 224 -12.02 -5.26 -18.25
N GLU A 225 -11.67 -3.98 -18.18
CA GLU A 225 -11.16 -3.34 -16.97
C GLU A 225 -12.21 -3.23 -15.85
N SER A 226 -13.50 -3.24 -16.22
CA SER A 226 -14.65 -3.31 -15.33
C SER A 226 -14.74 -4.60 -14.51
N ASP A 227 -13.96 -5.61 -14.87
CA ASP A 227 -13.99 -6.94 -14.25
C ASP A 227 -12.86 -7.08 -13.23
N LYS A 228 -12.31 -5.99 -12.67
CA LYS A 228 -11.25 -6.06 -11.65
C LYS A 228 -11.86 -5.91 -10.26
N ILE A 229 -11.45 -6.77 -9.34
CA ILE A 229 -11.65 -6.59 -7.91
C ILE A 229 -10.46 -5.80 -7.40
N GLU A 230 -10.73 -4.65 -6.79
CA GLU A 230 -9.72 -3.83 -6.13
C GLU A 230 -9.94 -3.92 -4.62
N SER A 231 -8.88 -4.24 -3.89
CA SER A 231 -8.87 -4.18 -2.43
C SER A 231 -7.67 -3.37 -1.96
N SER A 232 -7.92 -2.46 -1.03
CA SER A 232 -6.84 -1.77 -0.31
C SER A 232 -6.41 -2.63 0.85
N PHE A 233 -5.11 -2.69 1.12
CA PHE A 233 -4.63 -3.32 2.34
C PHE A 233 -3.41 -2.59 2.89
N HIS A 234 -3.20 -2.75 4.19
CA HIS A 234 -2.02 -2.28 4.87
C HIS A 234 -0.94 -3.36 4.80
N ALA A 235 0.21 -3.00 4.24
CA ALA A 235 1.42 -3.80 4.31
C ALA A 235 2.56 -2.92 4.78
N ASN A 236 3.47 -3.50 5.55
CA ASN A 236 4.71 -2.85 5.91
C ASN A 236 5.65 -2.89 4.70
N PHE A 237 5.56 -1.88 3.83
CA PHE A 237 6.39 -1.79 2.64
C PHE A 237 7.57 -0.83 2.89
N PRO A 238 8.81 -1.32 3.06
CA PRO A 238 9.93 -0.50 3.54
C PRO A 238 10.52 0.40 2.46
N ILE A 239 10.17 0.21 1.18
CA ILE A 239 10.71 1.02 0.09
C ILE A 239 10.17 2.45 0.20
N GLU A 240 11.10 3.38 0.39
CA GLU A 240 10.83 4.82 0.54
C GLU A 240 10.92 5.56 -0.80
N TYR A 241 10.34 6.77 -0.86
CA TYR A 241 10.41 7.64 -2.03
C TYR A 241 11.85 7.84 -2.53
N SER A 242 12.79 8.10 -1.62
CA SER A 242 14.21 8.30 -1.94
C SER A 242 14.86 7.08 -2.61
N MET A 243 14.51 5.87 -2.17
CA MET A 243 15.00 4.62 -2.76
C MET A 243 14.50 4.46 -4.19
N VAL A 244 13.22 4.78 -4.44
CA VAL A 244 12.65 4.75 -5.79
C VAL A 244 13.32 5.78 -6.71
N VAL A 245 13.57 7.00 -6.22
CA VAL A 245 14.29 8.04 -6.98
C VAL A 245 15.71 7.59 -7.33
N GLU A 246 16.42 7.00 -6.37
CA GLU A 246 17.79 6.52 -6.57
C GLU A 246 17.85 5.45 -7.68
N GLU A 247 17.00 4.44 -7.61
CA GLU A 247 16.96 3.38 -8.62
C GLU A 247 16.51 3.91 -9.99
N LEU A 248 15.54 4.82 -10.02
CA LEU A 248 15.11 5.47 -11.25
C LEU A 248 16.23 6.33 -11.87
N ALA A 249 17.05 6.97 -11.04
CA ALA A 249 18.23 7.71 -11.50
C ALA A 249 19.24 6.76 -12.14
N LYS A 250 19.57 5.63 -11.48
CA LYS A 250 20.46 4.58 -12.01
C LYS A 250 19.97 4.06 -13.36
N LEU A 251 18.68 3.74 -13.48
CA LEU A 251 18.06 3.29 -14.72
C LEU A 251 18.22 4.29 -15.88
N ASN A 252 18.20 5.59 -15.57
CA ASN A 252 18.37 6.66 -16.55
C ASN A 252 19.84 7.09 -16.74
N GLY A 253 20.81 6.38 -16.13
CA GLY A 253 22.24 6.72 -16.20
C GLY A 253 22.61 8.01 -15.47
N LEU A 254 21.82 8.41 -14.48
CA LEU A 254 21.97 9.64 -13.71
C LEU A 254 22.58 9.35 -12.34
N THR A 255 23.20 10.37 -11.74
CA THR A 255 23.74 10.28 -10.38
C THR A 255 22.69 10.72 -9.36
N TYR A 256 22.61 10.08 -8.20
CA TYR A 256 21.74 10.47 -7.10
C TYR A 256 22.53 11.13 -5.97
N SER A 257 22.02 12.23 -5.39
CA SER A 257 22.58 12.88 -4.20
C SER A 257 21.77 12.45 -2.97
N SER A 258 22.35 11.62 -2.10
CA SER A 258 21.70 11.21 -0.85
C SER A 258 21.48 12.37 0.12
N LYS A 259 22.34 13.39 0.09
CA LYS A 259 22.23 14.60 0.94
C LYS A 259 21.02 15.47 0.56
N ASP A 260 20.80 15.63 -0.74
CA ASP A 260 19.70 16.43 -1.30
C ASP A 260 18.46 15.58 -1.61
N GLN A 261 18.56 14.26 -1.44
CA GLN A 261 17.57 13.25 -1.81
C GLN A 261 17.02 13.42 -3.23
N SER A 262 17.88 13.87 -4.16
CA SER A 262 17.51 14.35 -5.48
C SER A 262 18.45 13.84 -6.56
N VAL A 263 17.98 13.83 -7.82
CA VAL A 263 18.79 13.42 -8.97
C VAL A 263 19.72 14.54 -9.41
N CYS A 264 20.99 14.23 -9.64
CA CYS A 264 21.97 15.19 -10.14
C CYS A 264 21.92 15.27 -11.67
N PHE A 265 21.86 16.49 -12.21
CA PHE A 265 22.04 16.72 -13.65
C PHE A 265 23.44 17.25 -13.96
N THR A 266 23.91 16.98 -15.17
CA THR A 266 25.19 17.45 -15.74
C THR A 266 24.96 18.54 -16.78
N ALA A 267 26.03 19.18 -17.25
CA ALA A 267 25.95 20.20 -18.31
C ALA A 267 25.28 19.66 -19.59
N GLU A 268 25.56 18.41 -19.96
CA GLU A 268 24.98 17.73 -21.13
C GLU A 268 23.46 17.50 -21.02
N LEU A 269 22.94 17.53 -19.80
CA LEU A 269 21.53 17.28 -19.51
C LEU A 269 20.75 18.58 -19.28
N LEU A 270 21.38 19.74 -19.41
CA LEU A 270 20.74 21.03 -19.15
C LEU A 270 19.41 21.12 -19.89
N ASP A 271 19.37 20.82 -21.18
CA ASP A 271 18.18 20.95 -22.03
C ASP A 271 17.01 20.04 -21.64
N ARG A 272 17.25 19.07 -20.75
CA ARG A 272 16.23 18.18 -20.20
C ARG A 272 15.68 18.68 -18.85
N VAL A 273 16.29 19.72 -18.28
CA VAL A 273 15.91 20.35 -17.01
C VAL A 273 15.08 21.61 -17.29
N SER A 274 13.89 21.66 -16.70
CA SER A 274 13.03 22.84 -16.75
C SER A 274 13.53 23.96 -15.82
N GLY A 275 13.05 25.18 -16.02
CA GLY A 275 13.32 26.33 -15.13
C GLY A 275 12.89 26.15 -13.66
N SER A 276 12.11 25.09 -13.37
CA SER A 276 11.72 24.69 -12.01
C SER A 276 12.65 23.65 -11.37
N LEU A 277 13.82 23.37 -11.98
CA LEU A 277 14.73 22.30 -11.56
C LEU A 277 14.03 20.93 -11.47
N THR A 278 13.26 20.64 -12.51
CA THR A 278 12.62 19.33 -12.64
C THR A 278 12.95 18.67 -13.97
N MET A 279 13.00 17.34 -13.95
CA MET A 279 13.26 16.50 -15.10
C MET A 279 12.18 15.44 -15.26
N LYS A 280 11.98 15.00 -16.50
CA LYS A 280 11.20 13.83 -16.86
C LYS A 280 12.12 12.60 -16.95
N LEU A 281 11.82 11.56 -16.19
CA LEU A 281 12.58 10.31 -16.18
C LEU A 281 11.78 9.18 -16.83
N LYS A 282 12.46 8.37 -17.65
CA LYS A 282 11.84 7.19 -18.24
C LYS A 282 11.60 6.16 -17.14
N GLY A 283 10.42 5.55 -17.17
CA GLY A 283 10.12 4.39 -16.35
C GLY A 283 10.77 3.11 -16.89
N GLY A 284 10.64 2.03 -16.13
CA GLY A 284 11.18 0.72 -16.47
C GLY A 284 11.04 -0.25 -15.31
N ASP A 285 11.84 -1.30 -15.31
CA ASP A 285 11.85 -2.29 -14.25
C ASP A 285 12.97 -1.95 -13.25
N ILE A 286 12.62 -1.89 -11.97
CA ILE A 286 13.52 -1.63 -10.84
C ILE A 286 13.50 -2.87 -9.97
N PHE A 287 14.69 -3.34 -9.57
CA PHE A 287 14.83 -4.45 -8.64
C PHE A 287 15.12 -3.92 -7.25
N PHE A 288 14.35 -4.38 -6.26
CA PHE A 288 14.64 -4.16 -4.85
C PHE A 288 15.00 -5.49 -4.22
N ASP A 289 16.13 -5.52 -3.51
CA ASP A 289 16.55 -6.69 -2.74
C ASP A 289 15.41 -7.16 -1.84
N GLU A 290 15.22 -8.47 -1.76
CA GLU A 290 14.14 -9.13 -1.00
C GLU A 290 12.71 -8.89 -1.51
N TYR A 291 12.40 -7.80 -2.23
CA TYR A 291 11.04 -7.49 -2.70
C TYR A 291 10.80 -7.77 -4.19
N GLY A 292 11.86 -8.08 -4.93
CA GLY A 292 11.78 -8.46 -6.34
C GLY A 292 11.67 -7.26 -7.28
N THR A 293 11.13 -7.51 -8.47
CA THR A 293 11.10 -6.53 -9.56
C THR A 293 9.77 -5.78 -9.60
N TYR A 294 9.85 -4.45 -9.60
CA TYR A 294 8.73 -3.54 -9.75
C TYR A 294 8.85 -2.77 -11.06
N ARG A 295 7.74 -2.66 -11.76
CA ARG A 295 7.64 -1.79 -12.93
C ARG A 295 7.15 -0.42 -12.52
N ILE A 296 7.92 0.60 -12.88
CA ILE A 296 7.55 2.00 -12.71
C ILE A 296 7.20 2.60 -14.07
N SER A 297 6.06 3.31 -14.13
CA SER A 297 5.69 4.10 -15.30
C SER A 297 6.61 5.31 -15.44
N GLU A 298 6.55 5.97 -16.59
CA GLU A 298 7.26 7.24 -16.79
C GLU A 298 6.84 8.29 -15.75
N VAL A 299 7.82 9.01 -15.20
CA VAL A 299 7.58 9.97 -14.11
C VAL A 299 8.01 11.37 -14.52
N ASN A 300 7.10 12.31 -14.32
CA ASN A 300 7.31 13.72 -14.62
C ASN A 300 7.63 14.49 -13.34
N LYS A 301 8.28 15.63 -13.50
CA LYS A 301 8.55 16.58 -12.41
C LYS A 301 9.39 15.99 -11.26
N ILE A 302 10.37 15.15 -11.59
CA ILE A 302 11.36 14.70 -10.62
C ILE A 302 12.26 15.88 -10.29
N GLN A 303 12.41 16.20 -9.00
CA GLN A 303 13.31 17.25 -8.56
C GLN A 303 14.76 16.87 -8.87
N VAL A 304 15.50 17.82 -9.44
CA VAL A 304 16.90 17.63 -9.80
C VAL A 304 17.77 18.75 -9.24
N VAL A 305 19.04 18.43 -9.01
CA VAL A 305 20.04 19.38 -8.50
C VAL A 305 21.26 19.39 -9.41
N PRO A 306 21.97 20.51 -9.54
CA PRO A 306 23.21 20.55 -10.30
C PRO A 306 24.26 19.66 -9.64
N LYS A 307 24.97 18.84 -10.43
CA LYS A 307 26.02 17.94 -9.91
C LYS A 307 27.16 18.70 -9.21
N ASN A 308 27.47 19.90 -9.68
CA ASN A 308 28.52 20.75 -9.12
C ASN A 308 28.23 22.23 -9.41
N HIS A 309 29.07 23.09 -8.83
CA HIS A 309 29.01 24.55 -8.98
C HIS A 309 28.96 25.02 -10.44
N ASN A 310 29.82 24.48 -11.29
CA ASN A 310 29.90 24.90 -12.70
C ASN A 310 28.60 24.57 -13.46
N VAL A 311 27.99 23.42 -13.18
CA VAL A 311 26.69 23.05 -13.76
C VAL A 311 25.59 23.97 -13.26
N ALA A 312 25.62 24.37 -11.99
CA ALA A 312 24.68 25.33 -11.42
C ALA A 312 24.77 26.69 -12.14
N VAL A 313 25.99 27.22 -12.29
CA VAL A 313 26.25 28.49 -13.00
C VAL A 313 25.80 28.40 -14.46
N ALA A 314 26.13 27.32 -15.17
CA ALA A 314 25.71 27.11 -16.55
C ALA A 314 24.17 27.09 -16.69
N TRP A 315 23.47 26.44 -15.75
CA TRP A 315 22.01 26.45 -15.72
C TRP A 315 21.45 27.85 -15.49
N ILE A 316 21.98 28.60 -14.50
CA ILE A 316 21.52 29.96 -14.19
C ILE A 316 21.71 30.87 -15.40
N ILE A 317 22.88 30.85 -16.02
CA ILE A 317 23.19 31.65 -17.21
C ILE A 317 22.19 31.34 -18.32
N ARG A 318 21.94 30.06 -18.60
CA ARG A 318 21.00 29.64 -19.63
C ARG A 318 19.57 30.12 -19.35
N GLU A 319 19.11 30.01 -18.11
CA GLU A 319 17.78 30.47 -17.72
C GLU A 319 17.65 31.99 -17.82
N ILE A 320 18.67 32.75 -17.41
CA ILE A 320 18.73 34.21 -17.59
C ILE A 320 18.65 34.55 -19.08
N GLN A 321 19.46 33.90 -19.92
CA GLN A 321 19.44 34.11 -21.36
C GLN A 321 18.06 33.81 -21.96
N ASN A 322 17.42 32.71 -21.58
CA ASN A 322 16.08 32.37 -22.07
C ASN A 322 15.02 33.39 -21.63
N GLU A 323 15.14 33.97 -20.45
CA GLU A 323 14.21 34.98 -19.94
C GLU A 323 14.42 36.33 -20.62
N VAL A 324 15.69 36.73 -20.81
CA VAL A 324 16.11 37.95 -21.50
C VAL A 324 15.81 37.90 -23.00
N LYS A 325 15.87 36.71 -23.63
CA LYS A 325 15.54 36.52 -25.06
C LYS A 325 14.14 36.97 -25.44
N ASN A 326 13.21 37.06 -24.48
CA ASN A 326 11.82 37.38 -24.73
C ASN A 326 11.43 38.85 -24.43
N GLY A 327 12.39 39.74 -24.14
CA GLY A 327 12.07 41.15 -23.92
C GLY A 327 13.24 42.03 -23.46
N TYR A 328 12.98 43.32 -23.28
CA TYR A 328 13.96 44.27 -22.77
C TYR A 328 14.24 44.06 -21.28
N VAL A 329 15.51 44.06 -20.88
CA VAL A 329 15.90 43.84 -19.47
C VAL A 329 16.78 44.98 -18.95
N THR A 330 16.27 45.71 -17.96
CA THR A 330 17.02 46.74 -17.22
C THR A 330 18.00 46.10 -16.23
N ARG A 331 19.02 46.85 -15.78
CA ARG A 331 19.97 46.40 -14.73
C ARG A 331 19.26 45.85 -13.49
N GLU A 332 18.21 46.53 -13.02
CA GLU A 332 17.43 46.10 -11.86
C GLU A 332 16.69 44.77 -12.10
N LEU A 333 16.09 44.62 -13.29
CA LEU A 333 15.39 43.40 -13.66
C LEU A 333 16.38 42.23 -13.83
N PHE A 334 17.55 42.46 -14.44
CA PHE A 334 18.60 41.46 -14.58
C PHE A 334 19.07 40.94 -13.21
N LYS A 335 19.34 41.87 -12.27
CA LYS A 335 19.72 41.52 -10.90
C LYS A 335 18.62 40.70 -10.23
N LYS A 336 17.36 41.10 -10.36
CA LYS A 336 16.21 40.39 -9.80
C LYS A 336 16.08 38.97 -10.36
N ILE A 337 16.19 38.79 -11.68
CA ILE A 337 16.15 37.47 -12.32
C ILE A 337 17.29 36.61 -11.80
N THR A 338 18.51 37.16 -11.75
CA THR A 338 19.70 36.45 -11.27
C THR A 338 19.51 35.93 -9.84
N GLU A 339 19.09 36.79 -8.91
CA GLU A 339 18.81 36.38 -7.52
C GLU A 339 17.70 35.32 -7.46
N GLN A 340 16.64 35.46 -8.26
CA GLN A 340 15.58 34.45 -8.33
C GLN A 340 16.10 33.07 -8.77
N LYS A 341 16.98 33.00 -9.77
CA LYS A 341 17.54 31.71 -10.22
C LYS A 341 18.52 31.12 -9.20
N ILE A 342 19.33 31.95 -8.55
CA ILE A 342 20.20 31.52 -7.43
C ILE A 342 19.35 30.95 -6.30
N ASP A 343 18.28 31.63 -5.91
CA ASP A 343 17.36 31.18 -4.86
C ASP A 343 16.73 29.83 -5.18
N VAL A 344 16.36 29.58 -6.43
CA VAL A 344 15.81 28.29 -6.87
C VAL A 344 16.82 27.17 -6.66
N ILE A 345 18.08 27.35 -7.08
CA ILE A 345 19.15 26.36 -6.83
C ILE A 345 19.38 26.15 -5.34
N CYS A 346 19.47 27.22 -4.55
CA CYS A 346 19.80 27.13 -3.13
C CYS A 346 18.67 26.52 -2.30
N LYS A 347 17.41 26.67 -2.73
CA LYS A 347 16.27 25.96 -2.13
C LYS A 347 16.30 24.46 -2.40
N CYS A 348 16.82 24.06 -3.57
CA CYS A 348 16.85 22.66 -3.99
C CYS A 348 18.12 21.91 -3.58
N SER A 349 19.25 22.61 -3.39
CA SER A 349 20.54 21.98 -3.05
C SER A 349 21.13 22.55 -1.76
N LYS A 350 21.44 21.65 -0.81
CA LYS A 350 22.09 21.97 0.46
C LYS A 350 23.61 22.17 0.32
N ASN A 351 24.16 22.06 -0.89
CA ASN A 351 25.59 22.15 -1.19
C ASN A 351 25.98 23.44 -1.89
N MET A 352 25.00 24.27 -2.27
CA MET A 352 25.24 25.47 -3.04
C MET A 352 25.22 26.69 -2.13
N ASP A 353 26.34 27.42 -2.11
CA ASP A 353 26.45 28.69 -1.41
C ASP A 353 26.00 29.85 -2.33
N PRO A 354 24.98 30.63 -1.94
CA PRO A 354 24.47 31.72 -2.77
C PRO A 354 25.53 32.75 -3.13
N LYS A 355 26.46 33.04 -2.22
CA LYS A 355 27.52 34.03 -2.46
C LYS A 355 28.49 33.55 -3.54
N THR A 356 28.97 32.32 -3.43
CA THR A 356 29.86 31.72 -4.42
C THR A 356 29.21 31.64 -5.80
N LEU A 357 27.91 31.31 -5.88
CA LEU A 357 27.16 31.34 -7.13
C LEU A 357 27.11 32.75 -7.73
N ARG A 358 26.75 33.75 -6.92
CA ARG A 358 26.67 35.15 -7.35
C ARG A 358 28.01 35.64 -7.90
N ASP A 359 29.11 35.33 -7.22
CA ASP A 359 30.45 35.76 -7.62
C ASP A 359 30.93 35.08 -8.93
N SER A 360 30.28 33.99 -9.35
CA SER A 360 30.62 33.23 -10.55
C SER A 360 29.71 33.52 -11.75
N ILE A 361 28.66 34.31 -11.57
CA ILE A 361 27.73 34.73 -12.63
C ILE A 361 28.11 36.14 -13.04
N TRP A 362 27.98 36.47 -14.33
CA TRP A 362 28.22 37.83 -14.80
C TRP A 362 27.30 38.84 -14.11
N ASP A 363 27.85 39.99 -13.74
CA ASP A 363 27.02 41.16 -13.49
C ASP A 363 26.45 41.70 -14.81
N TYR A 364 25.61 42.73 -14.71
CA TYR A 364 24.91 43.29 -15.87
C TYR A 364 25.91 43.80 -16.93
N GLU A 365 26.98 44.45 -16.48
CA GLU A 365 28.06 44.97 -17.31
C GLU A 365 28.83 43.84 -18.01
N GLY A 366 29.20 42.79 -17.27
CA GLY A 366 29.88 41.61 -17.80
C GLY A 366 29.03 40.84 -18.81
N TYR A 367 27.71 40.78 -18.60
CA TYR A 367 26.77 40.18 -19.55
C TYR A 367 26.71 40.98 -20.86
N ILE A 368 26.63 42.31 -20.78
CA ILE A 368 26.70 43.19 -21.95
C ILE A 368 28.04 43.02 -22.68
N GLU A 369 29.16 43.01 -21.97
CA GLU A 369 30.48 42.84 -22.58
C GLU A 369 30.65 41.49 -23.28
N PHE A 370 30.18 40.40 -22.67
CA PHE A 370 30.22 39.06 -23.25
C PHE A 370 29.54 39.04 -24.62
N HIS A 371 28.32 39.57 -24.70
CA HIS A 371 27.57 39.62 -25.95
C HIS A 371 28.11 40.66 -26.95
N LYS A 372 28.77 41.74 -26.50
CA LYS A 372 29.48 42.67 -27.39
C LYS A 372 30.64 41.99 -28.14
N ARG A 373 31.29 41.00 -27.50
CA ARG A 373 32.44 40.26 -28.05
C ARG A 373 32.04 39.13 -29.01
N GLU A 374 30.77 38.71 -29.03
CA GLU A 374 30.29 37.78 -30.06
C GLU A 374 30.23 38.46 -31.43
N ASP A 375 30.59 37.69 -32.48
CA ASP A 375 30.68 38.12 -33.87
C ASP A 375 29.42 38.91 -34.27
N VAL A 376 29.61 40.09 -34.86
CA VAL A 376 28.52 41.01 -35.27
C VAL A 376 27.50 40.30 -36.17
N SER A 377 27.95 39.31 -36.94
CA SER A 377 27.12 38.47 -37.81
C SER A 377 26.26 37.42 -37.08
N LYS A 378 26.52 37.16 -35.80
CA LYS A 378 25.79 36.24 -34.91
C LYS A 378 24.99 36.96 -33.82
N ARG A 379 24.97 38.29 -33.85
CA ARG A 379 24.12 39.09 -32.96
C ARG A 379 22.67 38.91 -33.39
N ASP A 380 22.01 37.90 -32.82
CA ASP A 380 20.56 37.71 -32.93
C ASP A 380 19.82 38.95 -32.39
N ASP A 381 18.52 39.07 -32.70
CA ASP A 381 17.63 40.11 -32.17
C ASP A 381 17.78 40.29 -30.65
N VAL A 382 18.14 39.23 -29.92
CA VAL A 382 18.51 39.17 -28.50
C VAL A 382 19.51 40.25 -28.08
N PHE A 383 20.54 40.54 -28.88
CA PHE A 383 21.58 41.53 -28.56
C PHE A 383 21.00 42.95 -28.39
N TRP A 384 19.98 43.28 -29.19
CA TRP A 384 19.37 44.61 -29.20
C TRP A 384 18.31 44.81 -28.10
N HIS A 385 17.87 43.73 -27.45
CA HIS A 385 16.91 43.79 -26.35
C HIS A 385 17.58 44.02 -24.99
N VAL A 386 18.89 43.77 -24.85
CA VAL A 386 19.60 43.85 -23.56
C VAL A 386 19.90 45.29 -23.15
N ILE A 387 20.04 46.20 -24.11
CA ILE A 387 20.42 47.58 -23.84
C ILE A 387 19.15 48.43 -23.82
N ALA A 388 18.68 48.81 -22.63
CA ALA A 388 17.70 49.87 -22.54
C ALA A 388 18.30 51.12 -23.19
N VAL A 389 17.52 51.87 -23.98
CA VAL A 389 18.01 53.09 -24.65
C VAL A 389 18.65 54.09 -23.66
N SER A 390 18.21 54.07 -22.40
CA SER A 390 18.80 54.84 -21.29
C SER A 390 20.25 54.49 -20.96
N ASP A 391 20.70 53.29 -21.30
CA ASP A 391 22.02 52.77 -20.97
C ASP A 391 23.02 52.97 -22.14
N LEU A 392 22.53 53.43 -23.31
CA LEU A 392 23.36 53.90 -24.43
C LEU A 392 23.81 55.36 -24.27
N SER A 393 23.19 56.13 -23.37
CA SER A 393 23.42 57.58 -23.24
C SER A 393 24.55 57.98 -22.29
N LEU A 394 25.57 57.15 -22.13
CA LEU A 394 26.80 57.49 -21.40
C LEU A 394 28.02 57.29 -22.31
N GLU A 395 28.09 58.10 -23.37
CA GLU A 395 29.34 58.59 -23.97
C GLU A 395 29.27 60.11 -24.12
#